data_AF-A0A286F4X2-F1
#
_entry.id   AF-A0A286F4X2-F1
#
_cell.length_a   1.000
_cell.length_b   1.000
_cell.length_c   1.000
_cell.angle_alpha   90.00
_cell.angle_beta   90.00
_cell.angle_gamma   90.00
#
_symmetry.space_group_name_H-M   'P 1'
#
loop_
_entity.id
_entity.type
_entity.pdbx_description
1 polymer ?
#
loop_
_entity_poly.entity_id
_entity_poly.type
_entity_poly.pdbx_seq_one_letter_code
_entity_poly.pdbx_strand_id
1 'polypeptide(L)'
;MSTDKDYSKMTLDELVAEEKKVQSQKILTAALIGLFIGVAFWSAIDKNFANTGVMLLFAYIISSIYNKKLKKIQAEISRRNTVD
;
A
#
# COMPACT_ATOMS: atom_id res chain seq x y z
N MET A 1 -14.24 -5.06 -3.41
CA MET A 1 -14.20 -4.76 -4.86
C MET A 1 -12.80 -4.28 -5.22
N SER A 2 -11.94 -5.18 -5.70
CA SER A 2 -10.64 -4.81 -6.26
C SER A 2 -10.87 -4.39 -7.70
N THR A 3 -10.97 -3.10 -7.94
CA THR A 3 -10.97 -2.55 -9.31
C THR A 3 -9.59 -2.88 -9.90
N ASP A 4 -9.53 -3.90 -10.76
CA ASP A 4 -8.41 -4.17 -11.65
C ASP A 4 -8.36 -2.98 -12.63
N LYS A 5 -7.62 -1.93 -12.25
CA LYS A 5 -7.32 -0.83 -13.16
C LYS A 5 -6.42 -1.40 -14.26
N ASP A 6 -6.92 -1.35 -15.49
CA ASP A 6 -6.17 -1.77 -16.66
C ASP A 6 -5.18 -0.66 -17.06
N TYR A 7 -4.01 -0.68 -16.40
CA TYR A 7 -2.96 0.33 -16.57
C TYR A 7 -2.40 0.38 -18.00
N SER A 8 -2.64 -0.63 -18.83
CA SER A 8 -2.20 -0.63 -20.23
C SER A 8 -2.99 0.34 -21.12
N LYS A 9 -4.17 0.80 -20.67
CA LYS A 9 -5.01 1.75 -21.41
C LYS A 9 -4.80 3.22 -21.03
N MET A 10 -4.04 3.49 -19.97
CA MET A 10 -3.72 4.86 -19.54
C MET A 10 -2.56 5.44 -20.34
N THR A 11 -2.57 6.76 -20.52
CA THR A 11 -1.45 7.50 -21.11
C THR A 11 -0.29 7.63 -20.12
N LEU A 12 0.92 7.92 -20.59
CA LEU A 12 2.10 8.04 -19.72
C LEU A 12 1.90 9.05 -18.58
N ASP A 13 1.31 10.21 -18.88
CA ASP A 13 1.00 11.23 -17.88
C ASP A 13 -0.02 10.74 -16.83
N GLU A 14 -1.02 9.96 -17.25
CA GLU A 14 -1.99 9.33 -16.34
C GLU A 14 -1.34 8.27 -15.46
N LEU A 15 -0.41 7.46 -15.98
CA LEU A 15 0.32 6.47 -15.17
C LEU A 15 1.16 7.16 -14.08
N VAL A 16 1.85 8.26 -14.40
CA VAL A 16 2.69 9.00 -13.44
C VAL A 16 1.83 9.68 -12.36
N ALA A 17 0.69 10.25 -12.74
CA ALA A 17 -0.25 10.83 -11.79
C ALA A 17 -0.85 9.77 -10.84
N GLU A 18 -1.17 8.59 -11.38
CA GLU A 18 -1.70 7.46 -10.63
C GLU A 18 -0.63 6.85 -9.69
N GLU A 19 0.64 6.78 -10.11
CA GLU A 19 1.77 6.38 -9.26
C GLU A 19 1.91 7.29 -8.04
N LYS A 20 1.93 8.62 -8.24
CA LYS A 20 1.99 9.60 -7.14
C LYS A 20 0.80 9.49 -6.20
N LYS A 21 -0.39 9.21 -6.73
CA LYS A 21 -1.61 9.00 -5.94
C LYS A 21 -1.51 7.73 -5.08
N VAL A 22 -1.02 6.62 -5.66
CA VAL A 22 -0.80 5.37 -4.93
C VAL A 22 0.30 5.54 -3.86
N GLN A 23 1.37 6.29 -4.15
CA GLN A 23 2.39 6.64 -3.15
C GLN A 23 1.85 7.52 -2.01
N SER A 24 1.06 8.56 -2.33
CA SER A 24 0.44 9.40 -1.28
C SER A 24 -0.52 8.60 -0.42
N GLN A 25 -1.31 7.70 -1.04
CA GLN A 25 -2.16 6.77 -0.29
C GLN A 25 -1.34 5.82 0.57
N LYS A 26 -0.15 5.38 0.14
CA LYS A 26 0.76 4.56 0.96
C LYS A 26 1.17 5.30 2.24
N ILE A 27 1.52 6.59 2.14
CA ILE A 27 1.90 7.41 3.30
C ILE A 27 0.71 7.55 4.26
N LEU A 28 -0.47 7.92 3.74
CA LEU A 28 -1.67 8.06 4.56
C LEU A 28 -2.09 6.73 5.21
N THR A 29 -2.04 5.63 4.47
CA THR A 29 -2.39 4.29 4.97
C THR A 29 -1.38 3.83 6.02
N ALA A 30 -0.08 4.07 5.81
CA ALA A 30 0.95 3.76 6.79
C ALA A 30 0.79 4.58 8.08
N ALA A 31 0.43 5.87 7.97
CA ALA A 31 0.14 6.72 9.12
C ALA A 31 -1.08 6.22 9.91
N LEU A 32 -2.16 5.85 9.21
CA LEU A 32 -3.36 5.25 9.82
C LEU A 32 -3.04 3.92 10.51
N ILE A 33 -2.28 3.03 9.87
CA ILE A 33 -1.84 1.77 10.46
C ILE A 33 -0.99 2.03 11.71
N GLY A 34 -0.05 2.98 11.66
CA GLY A 34 0.76 3.38 12.81
C GLY A 34 -0.09 3.91 13.98
N LEU A 35 -1.11 4.72 13.68
CA LEU A 35 -2.07 5.21 14.67
C LEU A 35 -2.85 4.06 15.32
N PHE A 36 -3.41 3.14 14.51
CA PHE A 36 -4.14 1.98 15.03
C PHE A 36 -3.25 1.06 15.87
N ILE A 37 -2.00 0.85 15.45
CA ILE A 37 -1.01 0.11 16.24
C ILE A 37 -0.78 0.81 17.58
N GLY A 38 -0.51 2.11 17.59
CA GLY A 38 -0.31 2.87 18.83
C GLY A 38 -1.50 2.78 19.79
N VAL A 39 -2.73 2.94 19.29
CA VAL A 39 -3.97 2.82 20.07
C VAL A 39 -4.18 1.40 20.60
N ALA A 40 -3.90 0.38 19.78
CA ALA A 40 -4.02 -1.01 20.21
C ALA A 40 -3.00 -1.37 21.29
N PHE A 41 -1.77 -0.89 21.20
CA PHE A 41 -0.76 -1.07 22.26
C PHE A 41 -1.15 -0.34 23.55
N TRP A 42 -1.66 0.89 23.47
CA TRP A 42 -2.18 1.63 24.63
C TRP A 42 -3.33 0.86 25.29
N SER A 43 -4.26 0.33 24.49
CA SER A 43 -5.39 -0.47 24.98
C SER A 43 -5.00 -1.87 25.48
N ALA A 44 -3.87 -2.43 25.04
CA ALA A 44 -3.43 -3.77 25.42
C ALA A 44 -2.84 -3.82 26.84
N ILE A 45 -2.27 -2.71 27.31
CA ILE A 45 -1.71 -2.58 28.67
C ILE A 45 -2.81 -2.82 29.73
N ASP A 46 -4.08 -2.56 29.40
CA ASP A 46 -5.17 -2.64 30.37
C ASP A 46 -5.75 -4.04 30.61
N LYS A 47 -5.60 -5.09 29.74
CA LYS A 47 -5.90 -6.51 30.10
C LYS A 47 -5.81 -7.65 29.06
N ASN A 48 -5.38 -7.50 27.80
CA ASN A 48 -5.42 -8.61 26.82
C ASN A 48 -4.20 -8.69 25.87
N PHE A 49 -3.18 -9.42 26.30
CA PHE A 49 -1.88 -9.59 25.64
C PHE A 49 -1.90 -10.40 24.31
N ALA A 50 -3.00 -11.09 23.98
CA ALA A 50 -3.07 -11.95 22.80
C ALA A 50 -3.25 -11.20 21.46
N ASN A 51 -3.68 -9.93 21.47
CA ASN A 51 -4.09 -9.22 20.25
C ASN A 51 -2.93 -8.54 19.48
N THR A 52 -1.78 -8.40 20.12
CA THR A 52 -0.63 -7.66 19.56
C THR A 52 0.08 -8.40 18.42
N GLY A 53 0.08 -9.74 18.44
CA GLY A 53 0.71 -10.57 17.39
C GLY A 53 -0.05 -10.59 16.07
N VAL A 54 -1.39 -10.58 16.12
CA VAL A 54 -2.27 -10.60 14.94
C VAL A 54 -2.14 -9.30 14.14
N MET A 55 -1.98 -8.17 14.84
CA MET A 55 -1.84 -6.86 14.20
C MET A 55 -0.52 -6.72 13.40
N LEU A 56 0.58 -7.25 13.93
CA LEU A 56 1.87 -7.28 13.23
C LEU A 56 1.83 -8.18 11.98
N LEU A 57 1.13 -9.31 12.05
CA LEU A 57 0.89 -10.17 10.89
C LEU A 57 0.06 -9.46 9.82
N PHE A 58 -0.99 -8.73 10.20
CA PHE A 58 -1.80 -7.95 9.26
C PHE A 58 -1.01 -6.83 8.57
N ALA A 59 -0.18 -6.09 9.31
CA ALA A 59 0.68 -5.06 8.74
C ALA A 59 1.66 -5.64 7.70
N TYR A 60 2.22 -6.82 7.98
CA TYR A 60 3.11 -7.51 7.05
C TYR A 60 2.40 -7.95 5.76
N ILE A 61 1.20 -8.54 5.88
CA ILE A 61 0.41 -9.00 4.73
C ILE A 61 -0.02 -7.83 3.84
N ILE A 62 -0.50 -6.73 4.44
CA ILE A 62 -0.91 -5.53 3.70
C ILE A 62 0.29 -4.95 2.94
N SER A 63 1.45 -4.80 3.60
CA SER A 63 2.65 -4.26 2.96
C SER A 63 3.11 -5.08 1.74
N SER A 64 3.03 -6.41 1.81
CA SER A 64 3.35 -7.35 0.73
C SER A 64 2.49 -7.15 -0.53
N ILE A 65 1.16 -7.01 -0.37
CA ILE A 65 0.23 -6.87 -1.49
C ILE A 65 0.45 -5.55 -2.23
N TYR A 66 0.68 -4.46 -1.49
CA TYR A 66 0.87 -3.13 -2.07
C TYR A 66 2.20 -3.02 -2.85
N ASN A 67 3.27 -3.64 -2.37
CA ASN A 67 4.55 -3.68 -3.08
C ASN A 67 4.45 -4.37 -4.45
N LYS A 68 3.61 -5.41 -4.59
CA LYS A 68 3.38 -6.06 -5.90
C LYS A 68 2.67 -5.13 -6.88
N LYS A 69 1.69 -4.35 -6.41
CA LYS A 69 0.93 -3.42 -7.25
C LYS A 69 1.80 -2.26 -7.76
N LEU A 70 2.65 -1.70 -6.90
CA LEU A 70 3.62 -0.67 -7.28
C LEU A 70 4.63 -1.19 -8.30
N LYS A 71 5.19 -2.38 -8.08
CA LYS A 71 6.11 -3.00 -9.06
C LYS A 71 5.48 -3.21 -10.43
N LYS A 72 4.19 -3.56 -10.49
CA LYS A 72 3.46 -3.75 -11.76
C LYS A 72 3.29 -2.43 -12.52
N ILE A 73 2.94 -1.34 -11.82
CA ILE A 73 2.82 0.01 -12.41
C ILE A 73 4.20 0.50 -12.88
N GLN A 74 5.23 0.35 -12.04
CA GLN A 74 6.58 0.79 -12.36
C GLN A 74 7.19 0.01 -13.53
N ALA A 75 6.94 -1.30 -13.62
CA ALA A 75 7.36 -2.13 -14.75
C ALA A 75 6.68 -1.69 -16.07
N GLU A 76 5.41 -1.29 -16.03
CA GLU A 76 4.71 -0.78 -17.21
C GLU A 76 5.27 0.59 -17.65
N ILE A 77 5.58 1.49 -16.70
CA ILE A 77 6.21 2.78 -16.97
C ILE A 77 7.61 2.58 -17.57
N SER A 78 8.46 1.75 -16.93
CA SER A 78 9.80 1.45 -17.44
C SER A 78 9.75 0.80 -18.81
N ARG A 79 8.81 -0.13 -19.07
CA ARG A 79 8.67 -0.76 -20.39
C ARG A 79 8.45 0.28 -21.47
N ARG A 80 7.55 1.25 -21.25
CA ARG A 80 7.21 2.30 -22.24
C ARG A 80 8.34 3.32 -22.42
N ASN A 81 9.07 3.63 -21.36
CA ASN A 81 10.20 4.57 -21.40
C ASN A 81 11.47 3.98 -22.08
N THR A 82 11.57 2.65 -22.17
CA THR A 82 12.67 1.97 -22.91
C THR A 82 12.38 1.69 -24.38
N VAL A 83 11.18 1.99 -24.90
CA VAL A 83 10.86 1.83 -26.34
C VAL A 83 10.91 3.15 -27.12
N ASP A 84 11.33 4.24 -26.47
CA ASP A 84 11.65 5.52 -27.12
C ASP A 84 13.15 5.61 -27.44
#